data_AF-A0AAD0FW53-F1
#
_entry.id   AF-A0AAD0FW53-F1
#
_cell.length_a   1.000
_cell.length_b   1.000
_cell.length_c   1.000
_cell.angle_alpha   90.00
_cell.angle_beta   90.00
_cell.angle_gamma   90.00
#
_symmetry.space_group_name_H-M   'P 1'
#
loop_
_entity.id
_entity.type
_entity.pdbx_description
1 polymer ?
#
loop_
_entity_poly.entity_id
_entity_poly.type
_entity_poly.pdbx_seq_one_letter_code
_entity_poly.pdbx_strand_id
1 'polypeptide(L)'
;MKKNKLALALILSGLCTAGNASAQNERFIIQVDNNKKGVVKVLTKKLGGDIKVDGNGFIAAKFTGHDLTSLKGLLNNPHIKLIEEDQKRVPLSLFNDDAGNAMQQQITPYAVYQSQADQVTFDANAGMKVCVIDSGLDSTNPDFIWGNITGDNDSGTGNWFDNGGPHGTHVAGTIGAADNNLGVVGMAPGVAMHIIKVFNESGWGYSSDLAQAANLCSQAGANIISMSLGGGGSNSTESNAFANFTNAGGLVVAAAGNDGNNVRSYPAGYPSVMMVGANDADNQIADFSQFPSCSSGKGRRVTTDETVCVEVTAGGVDTLSTYPAGMASAANMSADGTPYASSAMENTGQVSASAYFMGTAQNIDNGAAGKVCLIDRGVVSFYDKVANCENSGGIGAVIINNEAGMLYATLGDTNNTTIPAVGAAFEDRTTLLGSTTITIDIGASDYGFMSGTSMATPAVSGIAALVWSNHTDCTGTEIRDALKATAQDQGATGRDDYFGHGIVKAGDADAYLTANGCAGSGNGGGGTDPEPVGDITLSASGYKSKGTKYVDLNWAGAATSQVDVYRNGSKVTSTANTNSFTDRISTKGGGTYTYQVCEAQSTSACSNNSTVTF
;
A
#
# COMPACT_ATOMS: atom_id res chain seq x y z
N MET A 1 16.85 47.91 -32.76
CA MET A 1 17.27 46.49 -32.93
C MET A 1 18.00 46.04 -31.67
N LYS A 2 17.50 44.95 -31.07
CA LYS A 2 18.12 43.94 -30.20
C LYS A 2 19.20 44.35 -29.16
N LYS A 3 18.83 44.07 -27.92
CA LYS A 3 19.57 44.10 -26.64
C LYS A 3 20.81 43.18 -26.66
N ASN A 4 21.85 43.55 -25.93
CA ASN A 4 22.81 42.61 -25.34
C ASN A 4 23.13 42.99 -23.88
N LYS A 5 23.45 41.96 -23.09
CA LYS A 5 23.49 41.87 -21.63
C LYS A 5 24.78 42.41 -20.97
N LEU A 6 24.67 42.89 -19.72
CA LEU A 6 25.46 42.59 -18.49
C LEU A 6 25.36 43.82 -17.54
N ALA A 7 24.72 43.72 -16.37
CA ALA A 7 25.21 43.20 -15.08
C ALA A 7 25.82 44.29 -14.16
N LEU A 8 25.20 44.49 -12.99
CA LEU A 8 25.83 44.79 -11.69
C LEU A 8 24.74 44.64 -10.60
N ALA A 9 24.82 43.58 -9.79
CA ALA A 9 25.27 43.58 -8.39
C ALA A 9 24.27 44.17 -7.39
N LEU A 10 23.65 43.30 -6.59
CA LEU A 10 23.08 43.66 -5.30
C LEU A 10 23.78 42.85 -4.20
N ILE A 11 24.40 43.60 -3.28
CA ILE A 11 24.75 43.17 -1.92
C ILE A 11 23.54 43.51 -1.06
N LEU A 12 23.02 42.56 -0.28
CA LEU A 12 22.65 42.82 1.12
C LEU A 12 22.38 41.51 1.87
N SER A 13 23.17 41.32 2.91
CA SER A 13 22.93 40.39 4.01
C SER A 13 21.73 40.83 4.85
N GLY A 14 20.92 39.87 5.28
CA GLY A 14 19.83 40.09 6.23
C GLY A 14 19.38 38.76 6.82
N LEU A 15 19.70 38.55 8.09
CA LEU A 15 19.23 37.44 8.93
C LEU A 15 17.72 37.25 8.77
N CYS A 16 17.28 36.05 8.43
CA CYS A 16 15.91 35.60 8.67
C CYS A 16 15.93 34.50 9.72
N THR A 17 15.51 34.87 10.92
CA THR A 17 14.88 33.96 11.87
C THR A 17 13.70 33.28 11.19
N ALA A 18 13.84 32.01 10.79
CA ALA A 18 12.69 31.20 10.39
C ALA A 18 12.00 30.72 11.66
N GLY A 19 11.11 31.55 12.19
CA GLY A 19 10.09 31.12 13.13
C GLY A 19 9.12 30.16 12.45
N ASN A 20 8.63 29.20 13.22
CA ASN A 20 7.56 28.28 12.84
C ASN A 20 6.38 29.02 12.19
N ALA A 21 6.16 28.83 10.89
CA ALA A 21 4.92 29.19 10.24
C ALA A 21 4.08 27.92 10.06
N SER A 22 3.16 27.70 11.00
CA SER A 22 2.00 26.85 10.78
C SER A 22 1.29 27.32 9.50
N ALA A 23 1.08 26.41 8.55
CA ALA A 23 0.33 26.67 7.34
C ALA A 23 -1.14 26.96 7.69
N GLN A 24 -1.46 28.23 7.95
CA GLN A 24 -2.83 28.65 8.17
C GLN A 24 -3.66 28.49 6.90
N ASN A 25 -4.94 28.11 7.05
CA ASN A 25 -5.89 28.00 5.95
C ASN A 25 -5.94 29.32 5.17
N GLU A 26 -5.48 29.31 3.93
CA GLU A 26 -5.38 30.54 3.14
C GLU A 26 -6.69 30.91 2.42
N ARG A 27 -7.77 30.12 2.53
CA ARG A 27 -9.03 30.33 1.79
C ARG A 27 -10.23 30.52 2.73
N PHE A 28 -11.10 31.47 2.39
CA PHE A 28 -12.23 31.89 3.21
C PHE A 28 -13.50 32.01 2.37
N ILE A 29 -14.64 31.67 2.98
CA ILE A 29 -15.97 31.87 2.41
C ILE A 29 -16.51 33.20 2.93
N ILE A 30 -16.98 34.04 2.01
CA ILE A 30 -17.62 35.33 2.28
C ILE A 30 -19.06 35.23 1.80
N GLN A 31 -19.99 35.05 2.74
CA GLN A 31 -21.42 34.98 2.44
C GLN A 31 -22.00 36.38 2.22
N VAL A 32 -22.75 36.55 1.13
CA VAL A 32 -23.23 37.87 0.66
C VAL A 32 -24.52 37.70 -0.13
N ASP A 33 -25.46 38.64 0.00
CA ASP A 33 -26.63 38.64 -0.88
C ASP A 33 -26.25 38.83 -2.35
N ASN A 34 -26.82 38.03 -3.26
CA ASN A 34 -26.44 38.06 -4.68
C ASN A 34 -26.54 39.45 -5.32
N ASN A 35 -27.54 40.24 -4.93
CA ASN A 35 -27.73 41.62 -5.41
C ASN A 35 -26.62 42.60 -4.95
N LYS A 36 -25.79 42.22 -3.98
CA LYS A 36 -24.64 42.99 -3.47
C LYS A 36 -23.29 42.31 -3.71
N LYS A 37 -23.28 41.06 -4.20
CA LYS A 37 -22.08 40.25 -4.45
C LYS A 37 -21.05 40.94 -5.36
N GLY A 38 -21.51 41.71 -6.35
CA GLY A 38 -20.61 42.47 -7.23
C GLY A 38 -19.71 43.48 -6.48
N VAL A 39 -20.24 44.17 -5.47
CA VAL A 39 -19.49 45.14 -4.66
C VAL A 39 -18.46 44.42 -3.78
N VAL A 40 -18.86 43.30 -3.17
CA VAL A 40 -18.00 42.49 -2.32
C VAL A 40 -16.85 41.86 -3.12
N LYS A 41 -17.09 41.37 -4.35
CA LYS A 41 -16.03 40.86 -5.23
C LYS A 41 -14.95 41.91 -5.54
N VAL A 42 -15.35 43.15 -5.82
CA VAL A 42 -14.40 44.25 -6.08
C VAL A 42 -13.58 44.56 -4.83
N LEU A 43 -14.24 44.61 -3.67
CA LEU A 43 -13.59 44.84 -2.39
C LEU A 43 -12.58 43.73 -2.05
N THR A 44 -12.98 42.46 -2.19
CA THR A 44 -12.12 41.28 -1.99
C THR A 44 -10.86 41.35 -2.84
N LYS A 45 -10.97 41.65 -4.14
CA LYS A 45 -9.79 41.80 -5.02
C LYS A 45 -8.92 42.99 -4.63
N LYS A 46 -9.51 44.13 -4.24
CA LYS A 46 -8.76 45.31 -3.80
C LYS A 46 -7.94 45.05 -2.54
N LEU A 47 -8.41 44.17 -1.67
CA LEU A 47 -7.74 43.76 -0.44
C LEU A 47 -6.79 42.56 -0.64
N GLY A 48 -6.42 42.23 -1.88
CA GLY A 48 -5.47 41.16 -2.19
C GLY A 48 -6.06 39.75 -2.19
N GLY A 49 -7.39 39.62 -2.12
CA GLY A 49 -8.08 38.33 -2.19
C GLY A 49 -8.16 37.79 -3.61
N ASP A 50 -7.66 36.56 -3.80
CA ASP A 50 -7.73 35.82 -5.05
C ASP A 50 -8.99 34.95 -5.07
N ILE A 51 -10.04 35.42 -5.76
CA ILE A 51 -11.35 34.75 -5.81
C ILE A 51 -11.22 33.43 -6.57
N LYS A 52 -11.51 32.32 -5.87
CA LYS A 52 -11.50 30.96 -6.41
C LYS A 52 -12.87 30.45 -6.80
N VAL A 53 -13.91 30.83 -6.06
CA VAL A 53 -15.29 30.39 -6.31
C VAL A 53 -16.22 31.59 -6.24
N ASP A 54 -17.16 31.67 -7.18
CA ASP A 54 -18.24 32.65 -7.19
C ASP A 54 -19.58 31.91 -7.21
N GLY A 55 -20.07 31.58 -6.02
CA GLY A 55 -21.25 30.75 -5.82
C GLY A 55 -22.54 31.55 -5.59
N ASN A 56 -23.67 30.88 -5.57
CA ASN A 56 -24.95 31.52 -5.25
C ASN A 56 -24.97 31.92 -3.76
N GLY A 57 -24.99 33.23 -3.46
CA GLY A 57 -24.99 33.73 -2.09
C GLY A 57 -23.63 33.79 -1.37
N PHE A 58 -22.53 33.49 -2.05
CA PHE A 58 -21.18 33.58 -1.47
C PHE A 58 -20.08 33.74 -2.52
N ILE A 59 -18.89 34.13 -2.07
CA ILE A 59 -17.64 33.96 -2.82
C ILE A 59 -16.62 33.26 -1.93
N ALA A 60 -15.73 32.46 -2.51
CA ALA A 60 -14.56 31.94 -1.81
C ALA A 60 -13.29 32.57 -2.37
N ALA A 61 -12.44 33.09 -1.51
CA ALA A 61 -11.21 33.78 -1.91
C ALA A 61 -10.02 33.37 -1.05
N LYS A 62 -8.85 33.29 -1.70
CA LYS A 62 -7.57 33.04 -1.05
C LYS A 62 -6.94 34.36 -0.61
N PHE A 63 -6.47 34.45 0.63
CA PHE A 63 -5.73 35.60 1.18
C PHE A 63 -4.42 35.11 1.80
N THR A 64 -3.29 35.45 1.19
CA THR A 64 -1.97 35.09 1.72
C THR A 64 -1.62 35.95 2.93
N GLY A 65 -1.20 35.33 4.02
CA GLY A 65 -0.74 36.02 5.23
C GLY A 65 -1.86 36.61 6.10
N HIS A 66 -3.12 36.24 5.88
CA HIS A 66 -4.27 36.69 6.67
C HIS A 66 -4.98 35.52 7.35
N ASP A 67 -5.32 35.70 8.62
CA ASP A 67 -6.17 34.80 9.40
C ASP A 67 -7.65 35.26 9.36
N LEU A 68 -8.57 34.42 9.89
CA LEU A 68 -10.01 34.73 9.89
C LEU A 68 -10.33 36.05 10.61
N THR A 69 -9.62 36.32 11.71
CA THR A 69 -9.85 37.51 12.55
C THR A 69 -9.47 38.79 11.80
N SER A 70 -8.30 38.82 11.16
CA SER A 70 -7.86 39.96 10.36
C SER A 70 -8.76 40.21 9.16
N LEU A 71 -9.27 39.16 8.50
CA LEU A 71 -10.21 39.30 7.39
C LEU A 71 -11.58 39.82 7.82
N LYS A 72 -12.12 39.37 8.95
CA LYS A 72 -13.35 39.95 9.53
C LYS A 72 -13.19 41.44 9.81
N GLY A 73 -12.00 41.88 10.22
CA GLY A 73 -11.67 43.30 10.37
C GLY A 73 -11.59 44.06 9.04
N LEU A 74 -10.86 43.51 8.05
CA LEU A 74 -10.63 44.14 6.75
C LEU A 74 -11.87 44.20 5.86
N LEU A 75 -12.74 43.20 5.96
CA LEU A 75 -13.98 43.04 5.20
C LEU A 75 -15.21 43.35 6.06
N ASN A 76 -15.09 44.28 7.01
CA ASN A 76 -16.23 44.76 7.78
C ASN A 76 -17.17 45.60 6.88
N ASN A 77 -18.13 44.94 6.23
CA ASN A 77 -19.05 45.53 5.27
C ASN A 77 -20.50 45.11 5.57
N PRO A 78 -21.47 46.03 5.55
CA PRO A 78 -22.87 45.73 5.89
C PRO A 78 -23.57 44.77 4.90
N HIS A 79 -22.94 44.45 3.76
CA HIS A 79 -23.45 43.49 2.79
C HIS A 79 -22.88 42.09 2.96
N ILE A 80 -21.87 41.91 3.82
CA ILE A 80 -21.31 40.61 4.15
C ILE A 80 -22.06 40.06 5.35
N LYS A 81 -22.64 38.87 5.20
CA LYS A 81 -23.39 38.18 6.27
C LYS A 81 -22.46 37.45 7.21
N LEU A 82 -21.46 36.79 6.65
CA LEU A 82 -20.53 35.93 7.37
C LEU A 82 -19.22 35.86 6.61
N ILE A 83 -18.13 35.78 7.37
CA ILE A 83 -16.84 35.34 6.88
C ILE A 83 -16.44 34.16 7.75
N GLU A 84 -16.10 33.06 7.10
CA GLU A 84 -15.69 31.82 7.74
C GLU A 84 -14.53 31.20 6.97
N GLU A 85 -13.78 30.34 7.64
CA GLU A 85 -12.75 29.55 6.97
C GLU A 85 -13.38 28.62 5.95
N ASP A 86 -12.81 28.58 4.76
CA ASP A 86 -13.17 27.59 3.75
C ASP A 86 -12.50 26.27 4.13
N GLN A 87 -13.27 25.44 4.84
CA GLN A 87 -12.77 24.19 5.37
C GLN A 87 -12.35 23.28 4.22
N LYS A 88 -11.09 22.84 4.22
CA LYS A 88 -10.63 21.80 3.32
C LYS A 88 -11.46 20.54 3.59
N ARG A 89 -12.03 19.99 2.52
CA ARG A 89 -12.57 18.63 2.50
C ARG A 89 -11.58 17.79 1.72
N VAL A 90 -11.17 16.67 2.32
CA VAL A 90 -10.35 15.65 1.68
C VAL A 90 -11.25 14.45 1.35
N PRO A 91 -10.97 13.67 0.30
CA PRO A 91 -11.63 12.37 0.08
C PRO A 91 -11.46 11.49 1.32
N LEU A 92 -12.51 10.76 1.70
CA LEU A 92 -12.58 9.99 2.96
C LEU A 92 -12.27 8.50 2.81
N SER A 93 -11.90 8.07 1.60
CA SER A 93 -10.80 7.12 1.48
C SER A 93 -9.74 7.67 0.53
N LEU A 94 -8.47 7.40 0.80
CA LEU A 94 -7.39 7.86 -0.09
C LEU A 94 -7.54 7.26 -1.49
N PHE A 95 -8.07 6.04 -1.58
CA PHE A 95 -8.29 5.31 -2.82
C PHE A 95 -9.63 4.59 -2.78
N ASN A 96 -10.30 4.44 -3.93
CA ASN A 96 -11.55 3.69 -4.02
C ASN A 96 -11.53 2.88 -5.32
N ASP A 97 -12.31 1.79 -5.35
CA ASP A 97 -12.61 1.09 -6.59
C ASP A 97 -13.38 2.01 -7.55
N ASP A 98 -13.28 1.76 -8.85
CA ASP A 98 -14.21 2.38 -9.80
C ASP A 98 -15.66 2.01 -9.43
N ALA A 99 -16.59 2.96 -9.59
CA ALA A 99 -17.99 2.69 -9.31
C ALA A 99 -18.63 1.79 -10.38
N GLY A 100 -19.31 0.72 -9.94
CA GLY A 100 -20.22 -0.06 -10.79
C GLY A 100 -20.16 -1.57 -10.54
N ASN A 101 -20.49 -2.35 -11.57
CA ASN A 101 -20.64 -3.80 -11.48
C ASN A 101 -19.62 -4.53 -12.37
N ALA A 102 -18.70 -5.27 -11.75
CA ALA A 102 -17.69 -6.07 -12.45
C ALA A 102 -18.31 -7.13 -13.40
N MET A 103 -19.54 -7.58 -13.14
CA MET A 103 -20.26 -8.49 -14.05
C MET A 103 -20.73 -7.81 -15.36
N GLN A 104 -20.68 -6.48 -15.45
CA GLN A 104 -21.23 -5.71 -16.59
C GLN A 104 -20.22 -4.79 -17.26
N GLN A 105 -19.20 -4.34 -16.52
CA GLN A 105 -18.14 -3.47 -17.01
C GLN A 105 -16.85 -3.73 -16.23
N GLN A 106 -15.73 -3.28 -16.74
CA GLN A 106 -14.47 -3.31 -16.00
C GLN A 106 -14.48 -2.34 -14.84
N ILE A 107 -13.96 -2.79 -13.70
CA ILE A 107 -13.77 -2.03 -12.48
C ILE A 107 -12.29 -2.07 -12.12
N THR A 108 -11.68 -0.90 -11.91
CA THR A 108 -10.32 -0.83 -11.37
C THR A 108 -10.37 -0.90 -9.84
N PRO A 109 -9.78 -1.92 -9.20
CA PRO A 109 -9.72 -1.97 -7.74
C PRO A 109 -8.82 -0.88 -7.15
N TYR A 110 -9.13 -0.39 -5.94
CA TYR A 110 -8.44 0.71 -5.27
C TYR A 110 -6.93 0.45 -5.16
N ALA A 111 -6.53 -0.81 -4.96
CA ALA A 111 -5.15 -1.22 -4.76
C ALA A 111 -4.28 -0.93 -5.99
N VAL A 112 -4.88 -0.90 -7.19
CA VAL A 112 -4.19 -0.53 -8.44
C VAL A 112 -3.78 0.95 -8.38
N TYR A 113 -4.70 1.84 -8.01
CA TYR A 113 -4.42 3.27 -7.83
C TYR A 113 -3.48 3.53 -6.64
N GLN A 114 -3.71 2.86 -5.51
CA GLN A 114 -2.90 3.01 -4.31
C GLN A 114 -1.44 2.68 -4.61
N SER A 115 -1.19 1.61 -5.35
CA SER A 115 0.15 1.17 -5.71
C SER A 115 0.73 1.86 -6.93
N GLN A 116 0.02 2.81 -7.57
CA GLN A 116 0.41 3.43 -8.84
C GLN A 116 0.61 2.42 -9.99
N ALA A 117 0.00 1.23 -9.93
CA ALA A 117 0.09 0.24 -10.99
C ALA A 117 -0.55 0.76 -12.29
N ASP A 118 -1.56 1.63 -12.19
CA ASP A 118 -2.18 2.34 -13.31
C ASP A 118 -1.24 3.33 -14.04
N GLN A 119 -0.08 3.62 -13.45
CA GLN A 119 0.90 4.57 -14.00
C GLN A 119 2.01 3.89 -14.81
N VAL A 120 2.08 2.55 -14.80
CA VAL A 120 3.08 1.77 -15.53
C VAL A 120 2.36 0.89 -16.55
N THR A 121 2.87 0.84 -17.78
CA THR A 121 2.32 -0.05 -18.81
C THR A 121 3.03 -1.40 -18.74
N PHE A 122 2.26 -2.49 -18.71
CA PHE A 122 2.81 -3.84 -18.77
C PHE A 122 3.29 -4.16 -20.20
N ASP A 123 4.57 -4.56 -20.36
CA ASP A 123 5.06 -5.09 -21.63
C ASP A 123 4.79 -6.60 -21.73
N ALA A 124 3.69 -6.95 -22.39
CA ALA A 124 3.32 -8.34 -22.63
C ALA A 124 4.36 -9.14 -23.46
N ASN A 125 5.29 -8.47 -24.15
CA ASN A 125 6.34 -9.12 -24.95
C ASN A 125 7.62 -9.40 -24.14
N ALA A 126 7.72 -8.87 -22.92
CA ALA A 126 8.87 -9.06 -22.04
C ALA A 126 9.03 -10.50 -21.54
N GLY A 127 8.02 -11.35 -21.73
CA GLY A 127 8.05 -12.76 -21.36
C GLY A 127 7.97 -13.00 -19.85
N MET A 128 7.47 -12.02 -19.08
CA MET A 128 7.26 -12.17 -17.64
C MET A 128 6.21 -13.25 -17.34
N LYS A 129 6.55 -14.14 -16.41
CA LYS A 129 5.66 -15.20 -15.94
C LYS A 129 5.62 -15.31 -14.43
N VAL A 130 4.41 -15.34 -13.88
CA VAL A 130 4.16 -15.51 -12.44
C VAL A 130 3.65 -16.93 -12.17
N CYS A 131 4.36 -17.68 -11.32
CA CYS A 131 3.87 -18.94 -10.81
C CYS A 131 3.01 -18.70 -9.56
N VAL A 132 1.76 -19.18 -9.57
CA VAL A 132 0.81 -19.02 -8.46
C VAL A 132 0.64 -20.37 -7.78
N ILE A 133 1.13 -20.47 -6.54
CA ILE A 133 1.02 -21.68 -5.71
C ILE A 133 -0.13 -21.46 -4.74
N ASP A 134 -1.31 -22.04 -5.03
CA ASP A 134 -2.55 -21.73 -4.31
C ASP A 134 -3.60 -22.86 -4.43
N SER A 135 -4.91 -22.54 -4.36
CA SER A 135 -6.04 -23.47 -4.47
C SER A 135 -6.50 -23.73 -5.91
N GLY A 136 -5.68 -23.41 -6.91
CA GLY A 136 -6.05 -23.55 -8.33
C GLY A 136 -6.85 -22.36 -8.87
N LEU A 137 -7.14 -22.40 -10.16
CA LEU A 137 -7.76 -21.31 -10.91
C LEU A 137 -9.00 -21.81 -11.63
N ASP A 138 -10.15 -21.13 -11.51
CA ASP A 138 -11.36 -21.53 -12.21
C ASP A 138 -11.27 -21.26 -13.73
N SER A 139 -11.19 -22.35 -14.52
CA SER A 139 -11.19 -22.32 -16.00
C SER A 139 -12.36 -21.62 -16.67
N THR A 140 -13.45 -21.40 -15.94
CA THR A 140 -14.66 -20.78 -16.50
C THR A 140 -14.66 -19.26 -16.38
N ASN A 141 -13.76 -18.67 -15.58
CA ASN A 141 -13.72 -17.23 -15.40
C ASN A 141 -13.25 -16.53 -16.70
N PRO A 142 -14.06 -15.61 -17.26
CA PRO A 142 -13.80 -14.99 -18.56
C PRO A 142 -12.72 -13.89 -18.51
N ASP A 143 -12.28 -13.48 -17.32
CA ASP A 143 -11.43 -12.30 -17.13
C ASP A 143 -9.94 -12.56 -17.38
N PHE A 144 -9.59 -13.78 -17.80
CA PHE A 144 -8.22 -14.21 -18.05
C PHE A 144 -7.91 -14.43 -19.53
N ILE A 145 -6.68 -14.12 -19.94
CA ILE A 145 -6.13 -14.53 -21.24
C ILE A 145 -5.65 -15.98 -21.14
N TRP A 146 -6.56 -16.93 -21.26
CA TRP A 146 -6.28 -18.36 -21.07
C TRP A 146 -5.14 -18.93 -21.92
N GLY A 147 -4.85 -18.35 -23.09
CA GLY A 147 -3.70 -18.73 -23.91
C GLY A 147 -2.33 -18.50 -23.27
N ASN A 148 -2.27 -17.65 -22.23
CA ASN A 148 -1.04 -17.31 -21.50
C ASN A 148 -0.90 -18.09 -20.18
N ILE A 149 -1.88 -18.95 -19.84
CA ILE A 149 -1.93 -19.65 -18.55
C ILE A 149 -1.66 -21.14 -18.76
N THR A 150 -0.79 -21.67 -17.92
CA THR A 150 -0.46 -23.10 -17.86
C THR A 150 -0.52 -23.57 -16.41
N GLY A 151 -0.34 -24.85 -16.16
CA GLY A 151 -0.23 -25.38 -14.80
C GLY A 151 0.06 -26.87 -14.79
N ASP A 152 0.37 -27.38 -13.61
CA ASP A 152 0.61 -28.81 -13.37
C ASP A 152 -0.55 -29.40 -12.57
N ASN A 153 -1.09 -30.53 -13.06
CA ASN A 153 -2.05 -31.32 -12.30
C ASN A 153 -1.33 -32.15 -11.25
N ASP A 154 -1.97 -32.35 -10.11
CA ASP A 154 -1.47 -33.24 -9.07
C ASP A 154 -2.53 -34.28 -8.69
N SER A 155 -2.08 -35.49 -8.35
CA SER A 155 -3.00 -36.57 -8.00
C SER A 155 -3.74 -36.37 -6.67
N GLY A 156 -3.19 -35.55 -5.77
CA GLY A 156 -3.76 -35.19 -4.49
C GLY A 156 -4.69 -33.97 -4.55
N THR A 157 -4.49 -33.05 -5.49
CA THR A 157 -5.30 -31.81 -5.62
C THR A 157 -6.12 -31.68 -6.91
N GLY A 158 -5.96 -32.62 -7.83
CA GLY A 158 -6.69 -32.66 -9.09
C GLY A 158 -6.11 -31.73 -10.14
N ASN A 159 -6.97 -31.20 -11.01
CA ASN A 159 -6.50 -30.31 -12.07
C ASN A 159 -6.23 -28.91 -11.53
N TRP A 160 -5.20 -28.25 -12.06
CA TRP A 160 -4.85 -26.87 -11.67
C TRP A 160 -5.91 -25.85 -12.07
N PHE A 161 -6.69 -26.16 -13.12
CA PHE A 161 -7.74 -25.32 -13.69
C PHE A 161 -9.14 -25.61 -13.12
N ASP A 162 -9.21 -26.51 -12.13
CA ASP A 162 -10.37 -26.71 -11.28
C ASP A 162 -10.10 -26.00 -9.95
N ASN A 163 -10.92 -25.00 -9.60
CA ASN A 163 -10.75 -24.31 -8.33
C ASN A 163 -10.97 -25.30 -7.15
N GLY A 164 -10.11 -25.21 -6.13
CA GLY A 164 -10.22 -25.90 -4.85
C GLY A 164 -10.88 -25.04 -3.78
N GLY A 165 -11.70 -24.06 -4.21
CA GLY A 165 -12.14 -22.92 -3.40
C GLY A 165 -11.75 -21.59 -4.07
N PRO A 166 -12.30 -20.46 -3.58
CA PRO A 166 -12.22 -19.19 -4.28
C PRO A 166 -10.87 -18.48 -4.23
N HIS A 167 -10.03 -18.84 -3.26
CA HIS A 167 -8.82 -18.11 -2.91
C HIS A 167 -7.83 -17.98 -4.08
N GLY A 168 -7.46 -19.08 -4.74
CA GLY A 168 -6.49 -19.06 -5.84
C GLY A 168 -6.97 -18.31 -7.07
N THR A 169 -8.28 -18.32 -7.35
CA THR A 169 -8.85 -17.50 -8.44
C THR A 169 -8.79 -16.02 -8.09
N HIS A 170 -9.06 -15.65 -6.84
CA HIS A 170 -8.90 -14.27 -6.36
C HIS A 170 -7.47 -13.77 -6.44
N VAL A 171 -6.51 -14.60 -6.00
CA VAL A 171 -5.08 -14.31 -6.07
C VAL A 171 -4.61 -14.11 -7.52
N ALA A 172 -5.01 -15.00 -8.43
CA ALA A 172 -4.66 -14.89 -9.85
C ALA A 172 -5.24 -13.62 -10.50
N GLY A 173 -6.47 -13.24 -10.17
CA GLY A 173 -7.10 -12.02 -10.68
C GLY A 173 -6.35 -10.76 -10.26
N THR A 174 -5.96 -10.67 -8.99
CA THR A 174 -5.19 -9.53 -8.47
C THR A 174 -3.83 -9.41 -9.16
N ILE A 175 -3.20 -10.53 -9.53
CA ILE A 175 -1.95 -10.54 -10.30
C ILE A 175 -2.21 -10.06 -11.73
N GLY A 176 -3.17 -10.66 -12.43
CA GLY A 176 -3.20 -10.62 -13.90
C GLY A 176 -4.56 -10.77 -14.58
N ALA A 177 -5.67 -10.44 -13.91
CA ALA A 177 -6.94 -10.22 -14.63
C ALA A 177 -6.72 -9.21 -15.78
N ALA A 178 -7.32 -9.48 -16.93
CA ALA A 178 -7.01 -8.81 -18.17
C ALA A 178 -7.70 -7.44 -18.28
N ASP A 179 -7.03 -6.47 -18.89
CA ASP A 179 -7.66 -5.22 -19.28
C ASP A 179 -8.48 -5.43 -20.56
N ASN A 180 -9.78 -5.73 -20.41
CA ASN A 180 -10.62 -6.30 -21.48
C ASN A 180 -12.05 -5.70 -21.58
N ASN A 181 -12.33 -4.62 -20.86
CA ASN A 181 -13.62 -3.94 -20.66
C ASN A 181 -14.69 -4.73 -19.86
N LEU A 182 -14.32 -5.84 -19.23
CA LEU A 182 -15.15 -6.65 -18.34
C LEU A 182 -14.44 -6.78 -16.98
N GLY A 183 -15.19 -7.14 -15.93
CA GLY A 183 -14.58 -7.70 -14.73
C GLY A 183 -13.74 -6.71 -13.95
N VAL A 184 -12.53 -7.11 -13.64
CA VAL A 184 -11.54 -6.33 -12.90
C VAL A 184 -10.23 -6.28 -13.67
N VAL A 185 -9.33 -5.38 -13.27
CA VAL A 185 -7.97 -5.33 -13.81
C VAL A 185 -6.95 -5.75 -12.76
N GLY A 186 -6.05 -6.67 -13.13
CA GLY A 186 -4.94 -7.08 -12.28
C GLY A 186 -3.80 -6.06 -12.29
N MET A 187 -2.84 -6.21 -11.36
CA MET A 187 -1.68 -5.32 -11.30
C MET A 187 -0.79 -5.40 -12.54
N ALA A 188 -0.62 -6.60 -13.14
CA ALA A 188 0.05 -6.81 -14.42
C ALA A 188 -0.94 -7.44 -15.42
N PRO A 189 -1.77 -6.63 -16.10
CA PRO A 189 -2.92 -7.13 -16.84
C PRO A 189 -2.55 -8.17 -17.90
N GLY A 190 -3.08 -9.40 -17.78
CA GLY A 190 -2.86 -10.48 -18.74
C GLY A 190 -1.46 -11.12 -18.72
N VAL A 191 -0.65 -10.88 -17.68
CA VAL A 191 0.66 -11.53 -17.48
C VAL A 191 0.54 -13.06 -17.59
N ALA A 192 1.56 -13.70 -18.16
CA ALA A 192 1.58 -15.16 -18.24
C ALA A 192 1.63 -15.76 -16.84
N MET A 193 0.89 -16.85 -16.64
CA MET A 193 0.82 -17.52 -15.35
C MET A 193 1.08 -19.02 -15.45
N HIS A 194 1.61 -19.57 -14.36
CA HIS A 194 1.71 -21.01 -14.16
C HIS A 194 1.08 -21.38 -12.82
N ILE A 195 0.01 -22.17 -12.83
CA ILE A 195 -0.79 -22.46 -11.64
C ILE A 195 -0.36 -23.80 -11.06
N ILE A 196 0.00 -23.81 -9.79
CA ILE A 196 0.25 -25.02 -9.00
C ILE A 196 -0.79 -25.08 -7.90
N LYS A 197 -1.68 -26.06 -7.98
CA LYS A 197 -2.74 -26.27 -6.98
C LYS A 197 -2.21 -27.11 -5.83
N VAL A 198 -1.98 -26.50 -4.67
CA VAL A 198 -1.52 -27.18 -3.44
C VAL A 198 -2.63 -27.29 -2.38
N PHE A 199 -3.74 -26.57 -2.54
CA PHE A 199 -4.91 -26.66 -1.68
C PHE A 199 -6.15 -27.21 -2.41
N ASN A 200 -6.91 -28.02 -1.68
CA ASN A 200 -8.31 -28.32 -1.98
C ASN A 200 -9.22 -27.59 -0.96
N GLU A 201 -10.53 -27.78 -1.04
CA GLU A 201 -11.52 -27.18 -0.12
C GLU A 201 -11.24 -27.48 1.36
N SER A 202 -10.48 -28.54 1.66
CA SER A 202 -10.04 -28.89 3.01
C SER A 202 -8.89 -28.04 3.58
N GLY A 203 -8.23 -27.20 2.77
CA GLY A 203 -7.44 -26.04 3.23
C GLY A 203 -5.99 -26.24 3.71
N TRP A 204 -5.31 -27.37 3.41
CA TRP A 204 -3.91 -27.60 3.83
C TRP A 204 -3.03 -28.24 2.74
N GLY A 205 -1.73 -27.96 2.76
CA GLY A 205 -0.70 -28.57 1.91
C GLY A 205 0.60 -28.80 2.70
N TYR A 206 1.39 -29.82 2.35
CA TYR A 206 2.63 -30.11 3.07
C TYR A 206 3.78 -29.25 2.55
N SER A 207 4.75 -28.93 3.41
CA SER A 207 5.96 -28.19 3.01
C SER A 207 6.82 -28.92 1.97
N SER A 208 6.70 -30.24 1.85
CA SER A 208 7.27 -31.01 0.73
C SER A 208 6.63 -30.65 -0.61
N ASP A 209 5.32 -30.39 -0.61
CA ASP A 209 4.56 -30.03 -1.80
C ASP A 209 4.93 -28.62 -2.24
N LEU A 210 5.15 -27.71 -1.28
CA LEU A 210 5.67 -26.36 -1.53
C LEU A 210 7.10 -26.38 -2.11
N ALA A 211 7.98 -27.22 -1.56
CA ALA A 211 9.33 -27.41 -2.11
C ALA A 211 9.30 -27.97 -3.55
N GLN A 212 8.38 -28.90 -3.83
CA GLN A 212 8.19 -29.44 -5.17
C GLN A 212 7.56 -28.41 -6.12
N ALA A 213 6.60 -27.62 -5.64
CA ALA A 213 5.97 -26.56 -6.41
C ALA A 213 6.99 -25.52 -6.88
N ALA A 214 7.96 -25.14 -6.03
CA ALA A 214 9.06 -24.25 -6.43
C ALA A 214 9.88 -24.83 -7.61
N ASN A 215 10.12 -26.14 -7.64
CA ASN A 215 10.79 -26.80 -8.76
C ASN A 215 9.94 -26.79 -10.04
N LEU A 216 8.62 -26.99 -9.93
CA LEU A 216 7.69 -26.94 -11.07
C LEU A 216 7.62 -25.51 -11.64
N CYS A 217 7.50 -24.50 -10.78
CA CYS A 217 7.59 -23.09 -11.17
C CYS A 217 8.88 -22.77 -11.93
N SER A 218 10.03 -23.30 -11.45
CA SER A 218 11.31 -23.14 -12.14
C SER A 218 11.30 -23.77 -13.53
N GLN A 219 10.77 -25.00 -13.66
CA GLN A 219 10.68 -25.73 -14.93
C GLN A 219 9.73 -25.05 -15.92
N ALA A 220 8.67 -24.42 -15.43
CA ALA A 220 7.75 -23.62 -16.22
C ALA A 220 8.36 -22.29 -16.71
N GLY A 221 9.57 -21.95 -16.25
CA GLY A 221 10.25 -20.70 -16.60
C GLY A 221 9.62 -19.48 -15.96
N ALA A 222 9.08 -19.61 -14.73
CA ALA A 222 8.55 -18.48 -13.99
C ALA A 222 9.69 -17.53 -13.54
N ASN A 223 9.41 -16.22 -13.55
CA ASN A 223 10.28 -15.20 -12.98
C ASN A 223 9.93 -14.97 -11.49
N ILE A 224 8.66 -15.11 -11.15
CA ILE A 224 8.11 -14.82 -9.82
C ILE A 224 7.34 -16.03 -9.31
N ILE A 225 7.51 -16.37 -8.04
CA ILE A 225 6.64 -17.29 -7.30
C ILE A 225 5.82 -16.46 -6.31
N SER A 226 4.49 -16.55 -6.41
CA SER A 226 3.54 -15.92 -5.50
C SER A 226 2.88 -16.96 -4.60
N MET A 227 2.94 -16.75 -3.28
CA MET A 227 2.43 -17.66 -2.25
C MET A 227 1.56 -16.93 -1.23
N SER A 228 0.25 -16.91 -1.45
CA SER A 228 -0.74 -16.34 -0.54
C SER A 228 -1.11 -17.30 0.59
N LEU A 229 -0.10 -17.89 1.21
CA LEU A 229 -0.23 -18.97 2.18
C LEU A 229 0.83 -18.86 3.26
N GLY A 230 0.59 -19.53 4.38
CA GLY A 230 1.55 -19.59 5.47
C GLY A 230 1.18 -20.61 6.52
N GLY A 231 2.15 -20.95 7.34
CA GLY A 231 1.99 -21.90 8.43
C GLY A 231 3.07 -21.78 9.48
N GLY A 232 2.91 -22.54 10.55
CA GLY A 232 3.90 -22.64 11.61
C GLY A 232 5.06 -23.55 11.21
N GLY A 233 6.25 -23.21 11.71
CA GLY A 233 7.44 -24.06 11.61
C GLY A 233 8.18 -23.94 10.29
N SER A 234 9.51 -24.02 10.36
CA SER A 234 10.41 -23.97 9.22
C SER A 234 11.12 -25.30 9.04
N ASN A 235 11.44 -25.68 7.81
CA ASN A 235 12.36 -26.76 7.51
C ASN A 235 13.38 -26.37 6.42
N SER A 236 14.50 -27.09 6.35
CA SER A 236 15.58 -26.79 5.41
C SER A 236 15.26 -27.15 3.96
N THR A 237 14.42 -28.16 3.73
CA THR A 237 14.08 -28.60 2.36
C THR A 237 13.32 -27.52 1.61
N GLU A 238 12.27 -26.99 2.24
CA GLU A 238 11.47 -25.89 1.74
C GLU A 238 12.29 -24.61 1.61
N SER A 239 13.07 -24.26 2.65
CA SER A 239 13.96 -23.09 2.61
C SER A 239 14.95 -23.14 1.43
N ASN A 240 15.58 -24.30 1.20
CA ASN A 240 16.53 -24.47 0.11
C ASN A 240 15.86 -24.38 -1.27
N ALA A 241 14.62 -24.86 -1.41
CA ALA A 241 13.89 -24.80 -2.68
C ALA A 241 13.64 -23.35 -3.11
N PHE A 242 13.15 -22.49 -2.21
CA PHE A 242 12.94 -21.07 -2.50
C PHE A 242 14.25 -20.30 -2.65
N ALA A 243 15.28 -20.64 -1.86
CA ALA A 243 16.62 -20.07 -2.03
C ALA A 243 17.20 -20.40 -3.41
N ASN A 244 17.01 -21.62 -3.92
CA ASN A 244 17.48 -22.01 -5.24
C ASN A 244 16.78 -21.21 -6.36
N PHE A 245 15.47 -21.00 -6.27
CA PHE A 245 14.74 -20.17 -7.24
C PHE A 245 15.25 -18.73 -7.24
N THR A 246 15.44 -18.16 -6.04
CA THR A 246 15.96 -16.79 -5.87
C THR A 246 17.39 -16.65 -6.39
N ASN A 247 18.27 -17.60 -6.07
CA ASN A 247 19.66 -17.63 -6.54
C ASN A 247 19.77 -17.81 -8.05
N ALA A 248 18.74 -18.38 -8.70
CA ALA A 248 18.65 -18.47 -10.16
C ALA A 248 18.15 -17.15 -10.81
N GLY A 249 17.95 -16.10 -10.01
CA GLY A 249 17.52 -14.78 -10.46
C GLY A 249 16.02 -14.53 -10.32
N GLY A 250 15.25 -15.48 -9.79
CA GLY A 250 13.81 -15.33 -9.55
C GLY A 250 13.48 -14.51 -8.30
N LEU A 251 12.20 -14.13 -8.17
CA LEU A 251 11.65 -13.51 -6.96
C LEU A 251 10.61 -14.42 -6.32
N VAL A 252 10.69 -14.63 -5.01
CA VAL A 252 9.67 -15.37 -4.26
C VAL A 252 8.97 -14.40 -3.30
N VAL A 253 7.64 -14.38 -3.30
CA VAL A 253 6.82 -13.47 -2.48
C VAL A 253 5.81 -14.28 -1.68
N ALA A 254 5.66 -13.99 -0.38
CA ALA A 254 4.70 -14.67 0.47
C ALA A 254 4.07 -13.79 1.56
N ALA A 255 2.87 -14.19 1.97
CA ALA A 255 2.05 -13.49 2.95
C ALA A 255 2.65 -13.56 4.38
N ALA A 256 2.68 -12.42 5.08
CA ALA A 256 3.13 -12.36 6.48
C ALA A 256 2.24 -13.18 7.43
N GLY A 257 0.95 -13.31 7.09
CA GLY A 257 -0.10 -14.05 7.80
C GLY A 257 -1.08 -13.14 8.56
N ASN A 258 -2.18 -13.73 9.06
CA ASN A 258 -3.44 -13.01 9.35
C ASN A 258 -3.90 -13.07 10.83
N ASP A 259 -3.02 -13.43 11.76
CA ASP A 259 -3.38 -13.61 13.18
C ASP A 259 -3.19 -12.34 14.05
N GLY A 260 -2.82 -11.19 13.46
CA GLY A 260 -2.66 -9.91 14.16
C GLY A 260 -1.61 -9.95 15.28
N ASN A 261 -0.56 -10.75 15.12
CA ASN A 261 0.46 -10.97 16.14
C ASN A 261 1.89 -10.97 15.56
N ASN A 262 2.88 -11.14 16.42
CA ASN A 262 4.30 -11.14 16.02
C ASN A 262 4.88 -12.54 15.77
N VAL A 263 4.04 -13.55 15.57
CA VAL A 263 4.49 -14.89 15.20
C VAL A 263 4.93 -14.88 13.74
N ARG A 264 6.11 -15.44 13.47
CA ARG A 264 6.64 -15.53 12.10
C ARG A 264 6.00 -16.70 11.38
N SER A 265 5.30 -16.41 10.28
CA SER A 265 4.76 -17.41 9.35
C SER A 265 5.81 -17.86 8.33
N TYR A 266 5.75 -19.12 7.90
CA TYR A 266 6.56 -19.67 6.81
C TYR A 266 5.65 -20.10 5.65
N PRO A 267 6.06 -19.89 4.39
CA PRO A 267 7.44 -19.62 3.93
C PRO A 267 7.91 -18.16 3.96
N ALA A 268 7.05 -17.19 4.30
CA ALA A 268 7.42 -15.77 4.30
C ALA A 268 8.62 -15.44 5.20
N GLY A 269 8.80 -16.17 6.31
CA GLY A 269 9.92 -15.99 7.23
C GLY A 269 11.28 -16.51 6.74
N TYR A 270 11.40 -16.99 5.50
CA TYR A 270 12.68 -17.37 4.91
C TYR A 270 13.39 -16.17 4.27
N PRO A 271 14.71 -15.99 4.47
CA PRO A 271 15.45 -14.86 3.89
C PRO A 271 15.32 -14.68 2.37
N SER A 272 15.18 -15.79 1.64
CA SER A 272 15.00 -15.79 0.19
C SER A 272 13.60 -15.42 -0.27
N VAL A 273 12.65 -15.23 0.66
CA VAL A 273 11.25 -14.94 0.37
C VAL A 273 10.94 -13.53 0.83
N MET A 274 10.27 -12.77 -0.01
CA MET A 274 9.81 -11.42 0.29
C MET A 274 8.53 -11.48 1.11
N MET A 275 8.57 -11.01 2.35
CA MET A 275 7.42 -11.04 3.26
C MET A 275 6.53 -9.80 3.09
N VAL A 276 5.25 -10.03 2.81
CA VAL A 276 4.27 -8.97 2.51
C VAL A 276 3.20 -8.86 3.60
N GLY A 277 3.09 -7.66 4.19
CA GLY A 277 1.99 -7.28 5.08
C GLY A 277 0.81 -6.65 4.32
N ALA A 278 -0.30 -6.38 5.01
CA ALA A 278 -1.51 -5.80 4.42
C ALA A 278 -1.88 -4.45 5.02
N ASN A 279 -2.32 -3.53 4.16
CA ASN A 279 -2.91 -2.25 4.53
C ASN A 279 -4.29 -2.07 3.86
N ASP A 280 -5.09 -1.13 4.35
CA ASP A 280 -6.37 -0.75 3.75
C ASP A 280 -6.23 0.38 2.71
N ALA A 281 -7.37 0.78 2.14
CA ALA A 281 -7.46 1.86 1.17
C ALA A 281 -7.07 3.25 1.72
N ASP A 282 -6.94 3.40 3.04
CA ASP A 282 -6.54 4.61 3.75
C ASP A 282 -5.07 4.60 4.19
N ASN A 283 -4.31 3.65 3.64
CA ASN A 283 -2.92 3.40 3.99
C ASN A 283 -2.75 3.03 5.49
N GLN A 284 -3.80 2.59 6.19
CA GLN A 284 -3.68 2.09 7.56
C GLN A 284 -3.32 0.62 7.55
N ILE A 285 -2.53 0.18 8.52
CA ILE A 285 -2.17 -1.23 8.65
C ILE A 285 -3.43 -2.03 8.95
N ALA A 286 -3.58 -3.19 8.32
CA ALA A 286 -4.67 -4.10 8.63
C ALA A 286 -4.43 -4.73 10.01
N ASP A 287 -5.42 -4.66 10.91
CA ASP A 287 -5.31 -5.20 12.28
C ASP A 287 -4.95 -6.69 12.34
N PHE A 288 -5.29 -7.45 11.30
CA PHE A 288 -4.95 -8.87 11.19
C PHE A 288 -3.52 -9.14 10.67
N SER A 289 -2.83 -8.16 10.09
CA SER A 289 -1.52 -8.38 9.47
C SER A 289 -0.47 -8.73 10.55
N GLN A 290 0.21 -9.86 10.40
CA GLN A 290 1.29 -10.25 11.31
C GLN A 290 2.51 -9.33 11.16
N PHE A 291 3.18 -9.06 12.29
CA PHE A 291 4.31 -8.13 12.41
C PHE A 291 5.50 -8.80 13.13
N PRO A 292 6.08 -9.88 12.60
CA PRO A 292 7.17 -10.57 13.27
C PRO A 292 8.45 -9.70 13.27
N SER A 293 9.13 -9.64 14.41
CA SER A 293 10.38 -8.88 14.54
C SER A 293 11.46 -9.37 13.57
N CYS A 294 12.32 -8.48 13.06
CA CYS A 294 13.53 -8.87 12.30
C CYS A 294 14.60 -9.55 13.16
N SER A 295 14.43 -9.55 14.47
CA SER A 295 15.36 -10.19 15.38
C SER A 295 15.05 -11.68 15.52
N SER A 296 16.06 -12.53 15.34
CA SER A 296 15.98 -13.97 15.57
C SER A 296 17.10 -14.44 16.51
N GLY A 297 16.88 -15.56 17.20
CA GLY A 297 17.84 -16.09 18.19
C GLY A 297 17.50 -15.76 19.65
N LYS A 298 18.38 -16.14 20.58
CA LYS A 298 18.19 -15.94 22.03
C LYS A 298 19.46 -15.41 22.69
N GLY A 299 19.30 -14.45 23.61
CA GLY A 299 20.39 -13.90 24.40
C GLY A 299 21.48 -13.25 23.55
N ARG A 300 22.74 -13.69 23.70
CA ARG A 300 23.88 -13.13 22.97
C ARG A 300 23.97 -13.55 21.49
N ARG A 301 23.04 -14.38 21.01
CA ARG A 301 22.96 -14.83 19.61
C ARG A 301 21.84 -14.17 18.84
N VAL A 302 21.29 -13.06 19.35
CA VAL A 302 20.29 -12.30 18.61
C VAL A 302 20.97 -11.70 17.38
N THR A 303 20.41 -11.99 16.22
CA THR A 303 20.79 -11.39 14.94
C THR A 303 19.59 -10.63 14.40
N THR A 304 19.83 -9.48 13.80
CA THR A 304 18.81 -8.71 13.09
C THR A 304 18.97 -8.97 11.60
N ASP A 305 17.88 -9.39 10.96
CA ASP A 305 17.82 -9.68 9.54
C ASP A 305 16.46 -9.22 9.00
N GLU A 306 16.48 -8.21 8.14
CA GLU A 306 15.25 -7.61 7.60
C GLU A 306 14.53 -8.56 6.63
N THR A 307 15.22 -9.56 6.11
CA THR A 307 14.65 -10.50 5.13
C THR A 307 13.75 -11.56 5.75
N VAL A 308 13.63 -11.60 7.08
CA VAL A 308 12.76 -12.56 7.77
C VAL A 308 11.50 -11.93 8.36
N CYS A 309 11.35 -10.61 8.32
CA CYS A 309 10.22 -9.83 8.84
C CYS A 309 9.50 -9.11 7.70
N VAL A 310 8.42 -8.37 7.98
CA VAL A 310 7.70 -7.61 6.94
C VAL A 310 8.67 -6.65 6.24
N GLU A 311 8.73 -6.76 4.91
CA GLU A 311 9.56 -5.91 4.06
C GLU A 311 8.77 -4.79 3.41
N VAL A 312 7.54 -5.06 3.00
CA VAL A 312 6.62 -4.07 2.41
C VAL A 312 5.18 -4.45 2.70
N THR A 313 4.27 -3.53 2.43
CA THR A 313 2.82 -3.74 2.44
C THR A 313 2.18 -3.42 1.10
N ALA A 314 0.99 -3.94 0.87
CA ALA A 314 0.11 -3.55 -0.23
C ALA A 314 -1.36 -3.64 0.21
N GLY A 315 -2.26 -3.05 -0.59
CA GLY A 315 -3.71 -3.11 -0.38
C GLY A 315 -4.18 -4.55 -0.24
N GLY A 316 -4.70 -4.89 0.93
CA GLY A 316 -5.12 -6.25 1.30
C GLY A 316 -6.37 -6.29 2.17
N VAL A 317 -7.04 -5.15 2.37
CA VAL A 317 -8.38 -5.08 3.00
C VAL A 317 -9.40 -4.78 1.93
N ASP A 318 -10.51 -5.50 1.93
CA ASP A 318 -11.63 -5.37 0.98
C ASP A 318 -11.14 -5.25 -0.47
N THR A 319 -10.26 -6.16 -0.86
CA THR A 319 -9.70 -6.20 -2.21
C THR A 319 -10.69 -6.90 -3.13
N LEU A 320 -11.19 -6.19 -4.14
CA LEU A 320 -12.01 -6.77 -5.21
C LEU A 320 -11.13 -7.56 -6.19
N SER A 321 -11.53 -8.78 -6.54
CA SER A 321 -10.87 -9.56 -7.59
C SER A 321 -11.82 -10.60 -8.20
N THR A 322 -11.32 -11.36 -9.18
CA THR A 322 -12.01 -12.52 -9.77
C THR A 322 -12.31 -13.58 -8.71
N TYR A 323 -13.40 -14.30 -8.88
CA TYR A 323 -13.87 -15.40 -8.07
C TYR A 323 -14.25 -16.57 -8.99
N PRO A 324 -14.31 -17.81 -8.49
CA PRO A 324 -14.91 -18.88 -9.27
C PRO A 324 -16.36 -18.57 -9.59
N ALA A 325 -16.82 -19.06 -10.74
CA ALA A 325 -18.10 -18.69 -11.31
C ALA A 325 -19.24 -18.94 -10.33
N GLY A 326 -19.97 -17.86 -10.02
CA GLY A 326 -21.10 -17.86 -9.09
C GLY A 326 -20.81 -18.24 -7.64
N MET A 327 -19.55 -18.31 -7.21
CA MET A 327 -19.18 -18.61 -5.82
C MET A 327 -19.08 -17.36 -4.93
N ALA A 328 -19.07 -16.16 -5.52
CA ALA A 328 -19.26 -14.91 -4.77
C ALA A 328 -20.73 -14.45 -4.85
N SER A 329 -21.07 -13.49 -3.99
CA SER A 329 -22.26 -12.67 -4.17
C SER A 329 -21.82 -11.23 -4.43
N ALA A 330 -22.37 -10.60 -5.46
CA ALA A 330 -22.19 -9.17 -5.70
C ALA A 330 -23.50 -8.48 -5.36
N ALA A 331 -23.41 -7.45 -4.52
CA ALA A 331 -24.49 -6.51 -4.31
C ALA A 331 -24.31 -5.32 -5.23
N ASN A 332 -25.33 -5.03 -6.01
CA ASN A 332 -25.46 -3.79 -6.74
C ASN A 332 -26.64 -3.01 -6.17
N MET A 333 -26.39 -1.75 -5.84
CA MET A 333 -27.44 -0.84 -5.41
C MET A 333 -27.46 0.38 -6.32
N SER A 334 -28.66 0.84 -6.68
CA SER A 334 -28.83 2.16 -7.26
C SER A 334 -30.02 2.88 -6.63
N ALA A 335 -29.91 4.19 -6.52
CA ALA A 335 -30.99 5.06 -6.09
C ALA A 335 -31.35 6.02 -7.22
N ASP A 336 -32.61 5.99 -7.67
CA ASP A 336 -33.09 6.73 -8.84
C ASP A 336 -32.20 6.54 -10.09
N GLY A 337 -31.67 5.33 -10.28
CA GLY A 337 -30.79 4.97 -11.39
C GLY A 337 -29.32 5.41 -11.24
N THR A 338 -28.97 6.10 -10.14
CA THR A 338 -27.57 6.42 -9.80
C THR A 338 -26.97 5.26 -9.01
N PRO A 339 -25.88 4.62 -9.46
CA PRO A 339 -25.22 3.55 -8.72
C PRO A 339 -24.62 4.05 -7.40
N TYR A 340 -24.62 3.17 -6.40
CA TYR A 340 -24.00 3.40 -5.09
C TYR A 340 -23.14 2.18 -4.71
N ALA A 341 -22.06 2.43 -3.97
CA ALA A 341 -21.34 1.35 -3.32
C ALA A 341 -22.28 0.63 -2.33
N SER A 342 -22.25 -0.70 -2.34
CA SER A 342 -23.09 -1.53 -1.48
C SER A 342 -22.37 -2.82 -1.13
N SER A 343 -22.53 -3.29 0.10
CA SER A 343 -22.06 -4.62 0.52
C SER A 343 -23.24 -5.59 0.55
N ALA A 344 -23.06 -6.80 0.05
CA ALA A 344 -24.09 -7.84 0.12
C ALA A 344 -24.20 -8.38 1.54
N MET A 345 -25.43 -8.60 2.01
CA MET A 345 -25.70 -9.56 3.08
C MET A 345 -26.17 -10.89 2.46
N GLU A 346 -26.48 -11.88 3.28
CA GLU A 346 -26.68 -13.28 2.87
C GLU A 346 -27.86 -13.49 1.92
N ASN A 347 -28.89 -12.65 2.01
CA ASN A 347 -30.08 -12.81 1.19
C ASN A 347 -29.83 -12.31 -0.23
N THR A 348 -30.02 -13.20 -1.20
CA THR A 348 -29.95 -12.87 -2.62
C THR A 348 -31.31 -12.41 -3.15
N GLY A 349 -31.32 -11.72 -4.29
CA GLY A 349 -32.54 -11.31 -4.97
C GLY A 349 -32.41 -9.95 -5.64
N GLN A 350 -33.33 -9.70 -6.58
CA GLN A 350 -33.44 -8.44 -7.28
C GLN A 350 -34.77 -7.78 -6.94
N VAL A 351 -34.71 -6.53 -6.50
CA VAL A 351 -35.90 -5.72 -6.19
C VAL A 351 -35.68 -4.30 -6.65
N SER A 352 -36.72 -3.69 -7.21
CA SER A 352 -36.75 -2.26 -7.51
C SER A 352 -38.10 -1.70 -7.10
N ALA A 353 -38.11 -0.86 -6.06
CA ALA A 353 -39.35 -0.31 -5.51
C ALA A 353 -39.10 1.04 -4.82
N SER A 354 -40.19 1.70 -4.42
CA SER A 354 -40.09 2.98 -3.72
C SER A 354 -39.31 2.85 -2.42
N ALA A 355 -38.51 3.87 -2.10
CA ALA A 355 -37.77 3.95 -0.86
C ALA A 355 -38.70 4.25 0.34
N TYR A 356 -38.41 3.67 1.49
CA TYR A 356 -39.09 3.99 2.75
C TYR A 356 -38.10 4.09 3.91
N PHE A 357 -37.97 5.26 4.51
CA PHE A 357 -37.12 5.41 5.69
C PHE A 357 -37.81 4.84 6.93
N MET A 358 -37.26 3.74 7.45
CA MET A 358 -37.79 2.99 8.59
C MET A 358 -37.06 3.32 9.91
N GLY A 359 -36.33 4.45 9.95
CA GLY A 359 -35.52 4.82 11.11
C GLY A 359 -34.47 3.75 11.41
N THR A 360 -34.36 3.31 12.66
CA THR A 360 -33.42 2.24 13.05
C THR A 360 -34.04 0.83 13.00
N ALA A 361 -35.27 0.67 12.51
CA ALA A 361 -36.01 -0.60 12.43
C ALA A 361 -36.05 -1.42 13.74
N GLN A 362 -36.30 -0.76 14.89
CA GLN A 362 -36.46 -1.45 16.19
C GLN A 362 -37.83 -2.13 16.33
N ASN A 363 -38.82 -1.71 15.55
CA ASN A 363 -40.18 -2.24 15.54
C ASN A 363 -40.67 -2.37 14.10
N ILE A 364 -41.72 -3.16 13.90
CA ILE A 364 -42.44 -3.21 12.62
C ILE A 364 -43.15 -1.88 12.31
N ASP A 365 -43.26 -1.55 11.03
CA ASP A 365 -43.92 -0.36 10.51
C ASP A 365 -44.57 -0.65 9.14
N ASN A 366 -45.89 -0.79 9.13
CA ASN A 366 -46.69 -1.10 7.95
C ASN A 366 -46.51 -0.11 6.78
N GLY A 367 -45.89 1.07 6.99
CA GLY A 367 -45.51 2.00 5.93
C GLY A 367 -44.49 1.44 4.93
N ALA A 368 -43.76 0.39 5.31
CA ALA A 368 -42.77 -0.30 4.49
C ALA A 368 -43.35 -1.31 3.49
N ALA A 369 -44.66 -1.62 3.56
CA ALA A 369 -45.28 -2.63 2.72
C ALA A 369 -45.05 -2.37 1.21
N GLY A 370 -44.43 -3.34 0.52
CA GLY A 370 -44.10 -3.28 -0.92
C GLY A 370 -42.96 -2.33 -1.29
N LYS A 371 -42.17 -1.88 -0.31
CA LYS A 371 -41.09 -0.89 -0.49
C LYS A 371 -39.72 -1.45 -0.09
N VAL A 372 -38.67 -0.75 -0.49
CA VAL A 372 -37.32 -0.99 0.03
C VAL A 372 -37.10 -0.13 1.28
N CYS A 373 -36.79 -0.77 2.40
CA CYS A 373 -36.54 -0.10 3.67
C CYS A 373 -35.13 0.52 3.67
N LEU A 374 -35.05 1.84 3.90
CA LEU A 374 -33.81 2.52 4.28
C LEU A 374 -33.75 2.54 5.81
N ILE A 375 -32.70 1.96 6.37
CA ILE A 375 -32.59 1.70 7.81
C ILE A 375 -31.26 2.24 8.31
N ASP A 376 -31.28 3.15 9.28
CA ASP A 376 -30.05 3.54 9.98
C ASP A 376 -29.56 2.41 10.90
N ARG A 377 -28.25 2.19 10.93
CA ARG A 377 -27.60 1.35 11.95
C ARG A 377 -27.95 1.87 13.35
N GLY A 378 -28.10 0.95 14.29
CA GLY A 378 -28.61 1.24 15.62
C GLY A 378 -28.39 0.06 16.56
N VAL A 379 -29.21 -0.06 17.59
CA VAL A 379 -28.97 -0.97 18.73
C VAL A 379 -29.42 -2.42 18.52
N VAL A 380 -30.35 -2.68 17.60
CA VAL A 380 -30.81 -4.04 17.26
C VAL A 380 -29.91 -4.66 16.20
N SER A 381 -29.86 -6.00 16.16
CA SER A 381 -29.00 -6.74 15.23
C SER A 381 -29.37 -6.45 13.77
N PHE A 382 -28.43 -6.72 12.84
CA PHE A 382 -28.71 -6.57 11.40
C PHE A 382 -29.83 -7.52 10.94
N TYR A 383 -29.83 -8.76 11.46
CA TYR A 383 -30.94 -9.69 11.30
C TYR A 383 -32.28 -9.08 11.75
N ASP A 384 -32.36 -8.53 12.97
CA ASP A 384 -33.63 -7.97 13.49
C ASP A 384 -34.11 -6.78 12.65
N LYS A 385 -33.19 -5.98 12.11
CA LYS A 385 -33.53 -4.88 11.19
C LYS A 385 -34.19 -5.38 9.93
N VAL A 386 -33.57 -6.38 9.27
CA VAL A 386 -34.10 -6.98 8.04
C VAL A 386 -35.41 -7.72 8.33
N ALA A 387 -35.47 -8.48 9.42
CA ALA A 387 -36.68 -9.19 9.85
C ALA A 387 -37.82 -8.22 10.14
N ASN A 388 -37.57 -7.09 10.81
CA ASN A 388 -38.60 -6.08 11.05
C ASN A 388 -39.07 -5.43 9.75
N CYS A 389 -38.18 -5.14 8.80
CA CYS A 389 -38.56 -4.66 7.46
C CYS A 389 -39.45 -5.68 6.73
N GLU A 390 -39.04 -6.95 6.69
CA GLU A 390 -39.80 -8.03 6.04
C GLU A 390 -41.16 -8.27 6.71
N ASN A 391 -41.20 -8.32 8.04
CA ASN A 391 -42.44 -8.44 8.81
C ASN A 391 -43.37 -7.23 8.64
N SER A 392 -42.83 -6.10 8.19
CA SER A 392 -43.60 -4.91 7.82
C SER A 392 -44.12 -4.94 6.38
N GLY A 393 -43.86 -6.03 5.65
CA GLY A 393 -44.16 -6.21 4.23
C GLY A 393 -43.15 -5.55 3.30
N GLY A 394 -42.01 -5.08 3.80
CA GLY A 394 -40.90 -4.60 2.99
C GLY A 394 -40.34 -5.72 2.12
N ILE A 395 -39.78 -5.36 0.96
CA ILE A 395 -39.32 -6.31 -0.07
C ILE A 395 -37.83 -6.21 -0.36
N GLY A 396 -37.11 -5.36 0.37
CA GLY A 396 -35.66 -5.21 0.35
C GLY A 396 -35.21 -4.26 1.45
N ALA A 397 -33.95 -4.34 1.87
CA ALA A 397 -33.41 -3.50 2.94
C ALA A 397 -32.04 -2.91 2.58
N VAL A 398 -31.86 -1.62 2.86
CA VAL A 398 -30.56 -0.92 2.84
C VAL A 398 -30.26 -0.49 4.27
N ILE A 399 -29.21 -1.07 4.86
CA ILE A 399 -28.75 -0.68 6.19
C ILE A 399 -27.61 0.33 6.03
N ILE A 400 -27.88 1.57 6.43
CA ILE A 400 -26.95 2.68 6.33
C ILE A 400 -26.08 2.69 7.59
N ASN A 401 -24.76 2.75 7.41
CA ASN A 401 -23.82 2.83 8.53
C ASN A 401 -24.12 4.06 9.42
N ASN A 402 -23.69 4.02 10.68
CA ASN A 402 -23.75 5.15 11.61
C ASN A 402 -22.36 5.69 11.97
N GLU A 403 -21.33 5.10 11.38
CA GLU A 403 -19.93 5.51 11.41
C GLU A 403 -19.51 5.81 9.96
N ALA A 404 -18.48 6.64 9.79
CA ALA A 404 -17.96 6.93 8.45
C ALA A 404 -17.55 5.65 7.73
N GLY A 405 -17.81 5.58 6.43
CA GLY A 405 -17.45 4.45 5.58
C GLY A 405 -18.55 3.40 5.39
N MET A 406 -18.26 2.46 4.49
CA MET A 406 -19.14 1.36 4.10
C MET A 406 -19.50 0.47 5.30
N LEU A 407 -20.76 0.06 5.39
CA LEU A 407 -21.17 -0.98 6.33
C LEU A 407 -20.93 -2.35 5.69
N TYR A 408 -20.11 -3.20 6.31
CA TYR A 408 -20.06 -4.63 6.02
C TYR A 408 -20.76 -5.38 7.16
N ALA A 409 -21.76 -6.19 6.83
CA ALA A 409 -22.62 -6.83 7.83
C ALA A 409 -23.11 -8.19 7.38
N THR A 410 -23.42 -9.03 8.36
CA THR A 410 -23.97 -10.39 8.23
C THR A 410 -25.28 -10.46 9.01
N LEU A 411 -26.25 -11.21 8.47
CA LEU A 411 -27.50 -11.59 9.11
C LEU A 411 -27.31 -12.81 10.02
N GLY A 412 -26.17 -13.48 9.94
CA GLY A 412 -25.74 -14.56 10.82
C GLY A 412 -26.40 -15.91 10.54
N ASP A 413 -25.88 -16.97 11.16
CA ASP A 413 -26.26 -18.37 10.88
C ASP A 413 -27.73 -18.71 11.17
N THR A 414 -28.42 -17.89 11.98
CA THR A 414 -29.83 -18.06 12.32
C THR A 414 -30.78 -17.32 11.37
N ASN A 415 -30.25 -16.72 10.31
CA ASN A 415 -31.03 -15.93 9.37
C ASN A 415 -32.15 -16.77 8.71
N ASN A 416 -33.39 -16.34 8.92
CA ASN A 416 -34.61 -16.91 8.31
C ASN A 416 -35.38 -15.88 7.47
N THR A 417 -34.80 -14.70 7.25
CA THR A 417 -35.35 -13.65 6.38
C THR A 417 -35.13 -14.02 4.92
N THR A 418 -35.89 -13.40 4.02
CA THR A 418 -35.86 -13.74 2.58
C THR A 418 -35.64 -12.54 1.66
N ILE A 419 -35.79 -11.31 2.16
CA ILE A 419 -35.64 -10.12 1.33
C ILE A 419 -34.15 -9.76 1.11
N PRO A 420 -33.75 -9.31 -0.09
CA PRO A 420 -32.36 -8.90 -0.34
C PRO A 420 -31.99 -7.71 0.55
N ALA A 421 -30.80 -7.76 1.15
CA ALA A 421 -30.32 -6.76 2.09
C ALA A 421 -28.88 -6.34 1.79
N VAL A 422 -28.62 -5.03 1.79
CA VAL A 422 -27.29 -4.47 1.56
C VAL A 422 -26.87 -3.51 2.66
N GLY A 423 -25.57 -3.42 2.92
CA GLY A 423 -24.97 -2.34 3.68
C GLY A 423 -24.62 -1.15 2.78
N ALA A 424 -24.79 0.07 3.30
CA ALA A 424 -24.45 1.31 2.63
C ALA A 424 -23.60 2.22 3.52
N ALA A 425 -22.77 3.07 2.90
CA ALA A 425 -21.97 4.06 3.59
C ALA A 425 -22.82 5.11 4.32
N PHE A 426 -22.33 5.63 5.44
CA PHE A 426 -23.00 6.73 6.14
C PHE A 426 -23.04 8.02 5.30
N GLU A 427 -22.04 8.21 4.45
CA GLU A 427 -21.88 9.34 3.54
C GLU A 427 -23.05 9.43 2.54
N ASP A 428 -23.54 8.28 2.08
CA ASP A 428 -24.65 8.18 1.13
C ASP A 428 -26.01 8.36 1.80
N ARG A 429 -26.07 8.44 3.13
CA ARG A 429 -27.33 8.53 3.88
C ARG A 429 -28.24 9.64 3.36
N THR A 430 -27.70 10.84 3.15
CA THR A 430 -28.52 12.00 2.77
C THR A 430 -29.14 11.81 1.39
N THR A 431 -28.38 11.29 0.43
CA THR A 431 -28.86 11.07 -0.94
C THR A 431 -29.80 9.87 -1.01
N LEU A 432 -29.50 8.78 -0.31
CA LEU A 432 -30.37 7.61 -0.19
C LEU A 432 -31.72 7.98 0.41
N LEU A 433 -31.75 8.75 1.51
CA LEU A 433 -33.00 9.20 2.13
C LEU A 433 -33.79 10.19 1.27
N GLY A 434 -33.13 10.86 0.32
CA GLY A 434 -33.77 11.72 -0.67
C GLY A 434 -34.28 10.99 -1.91
N SER A 435 -33.97 9.70 -2.07
CA SER A 435 -34.31 8.92 -3.26
C SER A 435 -35.78 8.53 -3.30
N THR A 436 -36.31 8.38 -4.52
CA THR A 436 -37.68 7.91 -4.73
C THR A 436 -37.72 6.40 -4.88
N THR A 437 -36.78 5.84 -5.63
CA THR A 437 -36.70 4.41 -5.94
C THR A 437 -35.33 3.87 -5.56
N ILE A 438 -35.32 2.70 -4.93
CA ILE A 438 -34.11 1.93 -4.70
C ILE A 438 -34.20 0.64 -5.51
N THR A 439 -33.12 0.32 -6.19
CA THR A 439 -32.89 -1.00 -6.79
C THR A 439 -31.77 -1.69 -6.02
N ILE A 440 -32.03 -2.91 -5.58
CA ILE A 440 -31.04 -3.83 -5.02
C ILE A 440 -30.99 -5.05 -5.93
N ASP A 441 -29.80 -5.47 -6.31
CA ASP A 441 -29.55 -6.68 -7.09
C ASP A 441 -28.39 -7.43 -6.46
N ILE A 442 -28.72 -8.47 -5.70
CA ILE A 442 -27.76 -9.38 -5.07
C ILE A 442 -27.84 -10.70 -5.80
N GLY A 443 -26.81 -11.00 -6.57
CA GLY A 443 -26.72 -12.19 -7.40
C GLY A 443 -25.42 -12.93 -7.21
N ALA A 444 -25.37 -14.16 -7.75
CA ALA A 444 -24.13 -14.89 -7.92
C ALA A 444 -23.16 -14.05 -8.77
N SER A 445 -21.89 -14.02 -8.37
CA SER A 445 -20.87 -13.20 -9.00
C SER A 445 -19.61 -14.02 -9.24
N ASP A 446 -18.93 -13.69 -10.32
CA ASP A 446 -17.62 -14.20 -10.70
C ASP A 446 -16.51 -13.25 -10.19
N TYR A 447 -16.88 -12.30 -9.34
CA TYR A 447 -16.01 -11.32 -8.68
C TYR A 447 -16.46 -11.14 -7.23
N GLY A 448 -15.51 -10.98 -6.31
CA GLY A 448 -15.80 -10.84 -4.89
C GLY A 448 -14.69 -10.11 -4.15
N PHE A 449 -15.00 -9.72 -2.92
CA PHE A 449 -14.06 -9.04 -2.03
C PHE A 449 -13.42 -10.06 -1.07
N MET A 450 -12.11 -9.95 -0.84
CA MET A 450 -11.41 -10.64 0.24
C MET A 450 -10.49 -9.70 1.00
N SER A 451 -10.25 -10.03 2.27
CA SER A 451 -9.30 -9.36 3.15
C SER A 451 -8.24 -10.34 3.65
N GLY A 452 -6.97 -9.97 3.56
CA GLY A 452 -5.84 -10.75 4.04
C GLY A 452 -4.49 -10.28 3.50
N THR A 453 -3.41 -10.65 4.20
CA THR A 453 -2.05 -10.60 3.63
C THR A 453 -1.91 -11.48 2.38
N SER A 454 -2.81 -12.46 2.24
CA SER A 454 -3.05 -13.24 1.03
C SER A 454 -3.55 -12.44 -0.18
N MET A 455 -4.13 -11.24 0.01
CA MET A 455 -4.58 -10.33 -1.05
C MET A 455 -3.52 -9.26 -1.34
N ALA A 456 -2.76 -8.84 -0.33
CA ALA A 456 -1.61 -7.95 -0.52
C ALA A 456 -0.44 -8.63 -1.28
N THR A 457 -0.21 -9.91 -1.02
CA THR A 457 0.85 -10.71 -1.68
C THR A 457 0.73 -10.74 -3.21
N PRO A 458 -0.42 -11.08 -3.82
CA PRO A 458 -0.58 -11.06 -5.26
C PRO A 458 -0.50 -9.66 -5.84
N ALA A 459 -0.88 -8.63 -5.07
CA ALA A 459 -0.65 -7.25 -5.49
C ALA A 459 0.85 -6.97 -5.67
N VAL A 460 1.68 -7.31 -4.68
CA VAL A 460 3.15 -7.18 -4.78
C VAL A 460 3.72 -8.03 -5.90
N SER A 461 3.28 -9.29 -6.06
CA SER A 461 3.73 -10.17 -7.15
C SER A 461 3.40 -9.62 -8.54
N GLY A 462 2.19 -9.08 -8.72
CA GLY A 462 1.78 -8.46 -9.97
C GLY A 462 2.51 -7.14 -10.23
N ILE A 463 2.71 -6.30 -9.21
CA ILE A 463 3.53 -5.08 -9.32
C ILE A 463 4.98 -5.43 -9.70
N ALA A 464 5.56 -6.46 -9.10
CA ALA A 464 6.89 -6.93 -9.47
C ALA A 464 6.93 -7.37 -10.93
N ALA A 465 5.94 -8.11 -11.43
CA ALA A 465 5.86 -8.50 -12.83
C ALA A 465 5.68 -7.28 -13.77
N LEU A 466 4.86 -6.31 -13.35
CA LEU A 466 4.61 -5.05 -14.06
C LEU A 466 5.90 -4.26 -14.26
N VAL A 467 6.61 -3.98 -13.17
CA VAL A 467 7.88 -3.24 -13.19
C VAL A 467 8.94 -4.04 -13.94
N TRP A 468 9.11 -5.33 -13.63
CA TRP A 468 10.14 -6.16 -14.25
C TRP A 468 9.95 -6.35 -15.76
N SER A 469 8.72 -6.28 -16.27
CA SER A 469 8.47 -6.28 -17.72
C SER A 469 9.15 -5.12 -18.46
N ASN A 470 9.39 -3.99 -17.78
CA ASN A 470 10.07 -2.83 -18.34
C ASN A 470 11.59 -2.83 -18.08
N HIS A 471 12.07 -3.71 -17.20
CA HIS A 471 13.48 -3.79 -16.75
C HIS A 471 14.01 -5.24 -16.80
N THR A 472 13.86 -5.90 -17.95
CA THR A 472 14.12 -7.34 -18.13
C THR A 472 15.57 -7.78 -17.91
N ASP A 473 16.52 -6.85 -17.86
CA ASP A 473 17.92 -7.09 -17.51
C ASP A 473 18.14 -7.23 -15.99
N CYS A 474 17.15 -6.86 -15.17
CA CYS A 474 17.21 -7.01 -13.72
C CYS A 474 16.95 -8.45 -13.27
N THR A 475 17.45 -8.77 -12.08
CA THR A 475 17.13 -9.97 -11.32
C THR A 475 15.97 -9.70 -10.36
N GLY A 476 15.34 -10.77 -9.85
CA GLY A 476 14.27 -10.65 -8.87
C GLY A 476 14.71 -10.00 -7.55
N THR A 477 15.99 -10.13 -7.18
CA THR A 477 16.55 -9.43 -6.02
C THR A 477 16.62 -7.92 -6.26
N GLU A 478 17.03 -7.49 -7.45
CA GLU A 478 17.08 -6.08 -7.81
C GLU A 478 15.68 -5.46 -7.90
N ILE A 479 14.68 -6.21 -8.38
CA ILE A 479 13.27 -5.80 -8.32
C ILE A 479 12.78 -5.69 -6.87
N ARG A 480 13.03 -6.69 -6.01
CA ARG A 480 12.71 -6.64 -4.57
C ARG A 480 13.32 -5.42 -3.90
N ASP A 481 14.56 -5.10 -4.20
CA ASP A 481 15.26 -3.95 -3.63
C ASP A 481 14.73 -2.62 -4.14
N ALA A 482 14.38 -2.51 -5.43
CA ALA A 482 13.73 -1.33 -5.98
C ALA A 482 12.37 -1.08 -5.31
N LEU A 483 11.53 -2.12 -5.16
CA LEU A 483 10.22 -2.01 -4.50
C LEU A 483 10.33 -1.54 -3.05
N LYS A 484 11.37 -1.96 -2.31
CA LYS A 484 11.64 -1.48 -0.94
C LYS A 484 12.16 -0.05 -0.92
N ALA A 485 13.07 0.28 -1.83
CA ALA A 485 13.70 1.60 -1.87
C ALA A 485 12.72 2.72 -2.22
N THR A 486 11.65 2.40 -2.95
CA THR A 486 10.64 3.36 -3.41
C THR A 486 9.29 3.21 -2.72
N ALA A 487 9.17 2.28 -1.75
CA ALA A 487 7.96 2.13 -0.97
C ALA A 487 7.61 3.45 -0.26
N GLN A 488 6.32 3.79 -0.24
CA GLN A 488 5.83 4.94 0.49
C GLN A 488 5.84 4.62 1.98
N ASP A 489 6.77 5.25 2.71
CA ASP A 489 6.87 5.15 4.16
C ASP A 489 5.53 5.48 4.85
N GLN A 490 5.12 4.61 5.77
CA GLN A 490 3.89 4.69 6.56
C GLN A 490 4.15 4.08 7.93
N GLY A 491 3.45 4.60 8.95
CA GLY A 491 3.70 4.20 10.34
C GLY A 491 4.81 5.02 10.99
N ALA A 492 5.78 4.35 11.61
CA ALA A 492 6.94 5.03 12.19
C ALA A 492 7.91 5.42 11.07
N THR A 493 8.58 6.57 11.18
CA THR A 493 9.52 7.01 10.14
C THR A 493 10.61 5.97 9.87
N GLY A 494 10.77 5.60 8.61
CA GLY A 494 11.67 4.57 8.15
C GLY A 494 11.12 3.16 8.40
N ARG A 495 11.98 2.14 8.29
CA ARG A 495 11.51 0.76 8.34
C ARG A 495 10.96 0.38 9.71
N ASP A 496 9.73 -0.15 9.76
CA ASP A 496 9.10 -0.65 10.99
C ASP A 496 8.56 -2.10 10.85
N ASP A 497 8.15 -2.70 11.98
CA ASP A 497 7.72 -4.11 12.02
C ASP A 497 6.32 -4.34 11.39
N TYR A 498 5.54 -3.29 11.16
CA TYR A 498 4.18 -3.36 10.62
C TYR A 498 4.18 -3.15 9.11
N PHE A 499 4.78 -2.05 8.64
CA PHE A 499 4.80 -1.64 7.24
C PHE A 499 6.06 -2.11 6.50
N GLY A 500 7.08 -2.59 7.20
CA GLY A 500 8.39 -2.79 6.59
C GLY A 500 8.93 -1.46 6.09
N HIS A 501 9.32 -1.37 4.82
CA HIS A 501 9.72 -0.14 4.15
C HIS A 501 8.55 0.76 3.73
N GLY A 502 7.30 0.28 3.82
CA GLY A 502 6.11 1.05 3.44
C GLY A 502 5.21 0.34 2.44
N ILE A 503 4.33 1.10 1.80
CA ILE A 503 3.39 0.63 0.78
C ILE A 503 4.07 0.67 -0.59
N VAL A 504 4.10 -0.46 -1.31
CA VAL A 504 4.75 -0.55 -2.63
C VAL A 504 4.15 0.41 -3.65
N LYS A 505 5.00 1.00 -4.48
CA LYS A 505 4.64 1.94 -5.56
C LYS A 505 5.29 1.54 -6.88
N ALA A 506 4.49 1.00 -7.81
CA ALA A 506 4.94 0.53 -9.11
C ALA A 506 5.55 1.66 -9.95
N GLY A 507 4.87 2.80 -10.04
CA GLY A 507 5.35 3.99 -10.76
C GLY A 507 6.70 4.50 -10.24
N ASP A 508 6.83 4.63 -8.92
CA ASP A 508 8.07 5.07 -8.30
C ASP A 508 9.22 4.04 -8.49
N ALA A 509 8.93 2.73 -8.40
CA ALA A 509 9.91 1.67 -8.64
C ALA A 509 10.40 1.62 -10.11
N ASP A 510 9.49 1.76 -11.07
CA ASP A 510 9.81 1.82 -12.49
C ASP A 510 10.69 3.04 -12.84
N ALA A 511 10.32 4.21 -12.30
CA ALA A 511 11.10 5.43 -12.45
C ALA A 511 12.50 5.32 -11.81
N TYR A 512 12.60 4.69 -10.64
CA TYR A 512 13.87 4.44 -9.96
C TYR A 512 14.80 3.55 -10.78
N LEU A 513 14.28 2.45 -11.34
CA LEU A 513 15.08 1.54 -12.17
C LEU A 513 15.47 2.19 -13.51
N THR A 514 14.59 3.00 -14.11
CA THR A 514 14.94 3.77 -15.32
C THR A 514 16.08 4.76 -15.04
N ALA A 515 16.09 5.40 -13.88
CA ALA A 515 17.10 6.38 -13.52
C ALA A 515 18.44 5.77 -13.08
N ASN A 516 18.40 4.63 -12.38
CA ASN A 516 19.58 4.07 -11.70
C ASN A 516 20.06 2.72 -12.26
N GLY A 517 19.28 2.06 -13.11
CA GLY A 517 19.50 0.69 -13.56
C GLY A 517 19.29 -0.35 -12.45
N CYS A 518 19.43 -1.63 -12.81
CA CYS A 518 19.13 -2.77 -11.95
C CYS A 518 19.97 -2.85 -10.67
N ALA A 519 21.23 -2.41 -10.73
CA ALA A 519 22.09 -2.40 -9.55
C ALA A 519 21.59 -1.43 -8.46
N GLY A 520 20.67 -0.51 -8.81
CA GLY A 520 20.33 0.66 -8.00
C GLY A 520 21.58 1.46 -7.65
N SER A 521 21.43 2.52 -6.87
CA SER A 521 22.58 3.01 -6.10
C SER A 521 22.86 2.00 -4.98
N GLY A 522 23.50 0.87 -5.30
CA GLY A 522 23.64 -0.28 -4.41
C GLY A 522 24.26 0.06 -3.05
N ASN A 523 23.41 0.20 -2.04
CA ASN A 523 23.44 -0.49 -0.76
C ASN A 523 22.21 -0.08 0.06
N GLY A 524 21.29 -1.03 0.25
CA GLY A 524 20.14 -0.85 1.14
C GLY A 524 20.59 -0.52 2.57
N GLY A 525 19.99 0.54 3.13
CA GLY A 525 20.09 0.88 4.55
C GLY A 525 20.02 2.37 4.86
N GLY A 526 18.84 2.98 4.71
CA GLY A 526 18.43 4.15 5.51
C GLY A 526 18.22 5.49 4.77
N GLY A 527 16.95 5.74 4.40
CA GLY A 527 16.27 7.04 4.34
C GLY A 527 17.02 8.29 3.86
N THR A 528 16.64 8.78 2.69
CA THR A 528 16.85 10.16 2.27
C THR A 528 15.97 11.12 3.07
N ASP A 529 16.59 12.07 3.78
CA ASP A 529 16.36 13.50 3.50
C ASP A 529 17.46 14.36 4.17
N PRO A 530 17.86 15.52 3.62
CA PRO A 530 18.41 15.82 2.30
C PRO A 530 19.95 15.92 2.31
N GLU A 531 20.61 15.68 1.18
CA GLU A 531 22.05 15.97 0.99
C GLU A 531 22.35 17.50 1.04
N PRO A 532 23.62 17.98 1.20
CA PRO A 532 24.90 17.24 1.26
C PRO A 532 25.93 17.74 2.30
N VAL A 533 26.91 16.91 2.73
CA VAL A 533 28.37 17.22 2.68
C VAL A 533 29.22 15.93 2.85
N GLY A 534 29.91 15.50 1.78
CA GLY A 534 31.28 14.95 1.79
C GLY A 534 31.52 13.51 2.28
N ASP A 535 31.63 12.55 1.35
CA ASP A 535 32.20 11.24 1.63
C ASP A 535 33.65 11.35 2.12
N ILE A 536 33.90 11.02 3.38
CA ILE A 536 35.25 10.87 3.90
C ILE A 536 35.85 9.59 3.28
N THR A 537 36.93 9.68 2.52
CA THR A 537 37.67 8.49 2.06
C THR A 537 38.81 8.20 3.03
N LEU A 538 39.03 6.94 3.41
CA LEU A 538 40.06 6.49 4.34
C LEU A 538 40.91 5.35 3.73
N SER A 539 42.23 5.51 3.86
CA SER A 539 43.21 4.46 3.65
C SER A 539 44.01 4.19 4.93
N ALA A 540 44.29 2.92 5.21
CA ALA A 540 45.07 2.49 6.37
C ALA A 540 46.23 1.60 5.91
N SER A 541 47.43 1.83 6.45
CA SER A 541 48.61 1.01 6.20
C SER A 541 49.30 0.60 7.49
N GLY A 542 49.57 -0.69 7.65
CA GLY A 542 50.18 -1.25 8.86
C GLY A 542 51.65 -1.56 8.70
N TYR A 543 52.46 -1.23 9.71
CA TYR A 543 53.85 -1.68 9.79
C TYR A 543 54.29 -2.00 11.23
N LYS A 544 55.29 -2.87 11.37
CA LYS A 544 55.91 -3.22 12.65
C LYS A 544 57.25 -2.51 12.80
N SER A 545 57.46 -1.77 13.89
CA SER A 545 58.75 -1.17 14.23
C SER A 545 59.16 -1.57 15.64
N LYS A 546 60.32 -2.23 15.77
CA LYS A 546 60.85 -2.80 17.03
C LYS A 546 59.82 -3.63 17.82
N GLY A 547 58.99 -4.41 17.10
CA GLY A 547 57.96 -5.27 17.68
C GLY A 547 56.65 -4.57 18.10
N THR A 548 56.53 -3.26 17.91
CA THR A 548 55.29 -2.50 18.10
C THR A 548 54.58 -2.32 16.76
N LYS A 549 53.25 -2.45 16.72
CA LYS A 549 52.43 -2.26 15.52
C LYS A 549 51.97 -0.80 15.42
N TYR A 550 52.07 -0.24 14.24
CA TYR A 550 51.62 1.11 13.91
C TYR A 550 50.72 1.04 12.69
N VAL A 551 49.59 1.75 12.72
CA VAL A 551 48.68 1.90 11.59
C VAL A 551 48.60 3.37 11.22
N ASP A 552 49.11 3.70 10.05
CA ASP A 552 48.98 5.04 9.47
C ASP A 552 47.65 5.14 8.74
N LEU A 553 46.81 6.07 9.17
CA LEU A 553 45.55 6.44 8.56
C LEU A 553 45.74 7.71 7.76
N ASN A 554 45.26 7.74 6.52
CA ASN A 554 45.15 8.94 5.72
C ASN A 554 43.71 9.06 5.20
N TRP A 555 43.10 10.22 5.42
CA TRP A 555 41.74 10.49 4.96
C TRP A 555 41.62 11.80 4.21
N ALA A 556 40.57 11.92 3.41
CA ALA A 556 40.18 13.14 2.71
C ALA A 556 38.66 13.26 2.77
N GLY A 557 38.11 14.48 2.64
CA GLY A 557 36.67 14.71 2.61
C GLY A 557 36.02 15.08 3.95
N ALA A 558 36.76 14.98 5.06
CA ALA A 558 36.26 15.42 6.37
C ALA A 558 36.14 16.95 6.45
N ALA A 559 34.98 17.46 6.87
CA ALA A 559 34.59 18.85 6.89
C ALA A 559 34.78 19.53 8.25
N THR A 560 34.74 18.79 9.36
CA THR A 560 34.89 19.36 10.70
C THR A 560 36.35 19.59 11.07
N SER A 561 36.60 20.52 12.00
CA SER A 561 37.97 20.88 12.44
C SER A 561 38.66 19.79 13.26
N GLN A 562 37.90 18.80 13.74
CA GLN A 562 38.38 17.60 14.41
C GLN A 562 37.67 16.38 13.84
N VAL A 563 38.30 15.21 13.86
CA VAL A 563 37.68 13.95 13.46
C VAL A 563 37.79 12.92 14.57
N ASP A 564 36.85 11.99 14.59
CA ASP A 564 36.83 10.87 15.51
C ASP A 564 37.36 9.61 14.82
N VAL A 565 38.40 9.01 15.39
CA VAL A 565 39.04 7.79 14.86
C VAL A 565 38.51 6.58 15.61
N TYR A 566 37.96 5.61 14.88
CA TYR A 566 37.45 4.35 15.41
C TYR A 566 38.32 3.17 14.98
N ARG A 567 38.44 2.18 15.88
CA ARG A 567 39.10 0.90 15.63
C ARG A 567 38.22 -0.22 16.15
N ASN A 568 37.88 -1.18 15.29
CA ASN A 568 36.97 -2.29 15.58
C ASN A 568 35.65 -1.81 16.21
N GLY A 569 35.08 -0.73 15.67
CA GLY A 569 33.83 -0.13 16.14
C GLY A 569 33.92 0.68 17.45
N SER A 570 35.10 0.75 18.08
CA SER A 570 35.31 1.55 19.30
C SER A 570 36.12 2.81 19.01
N LYS A 571 35.67 3.97 19.52
CA LYS A 571 36.40 5.24 19.38
C LYS A 571 37.76 5.15 20.08
N VAL A 572 38.84 5.39 19.33
CA VAL A 572 40.22 5.41 19.80
C VAL A 572 40.59 6.81 20.30
N THR A 573 40.26 7.84 19.52
CA THR A 573 40.57 9.24 19.86
C THR A 573 39.72 10.22 19.06
N SER A 574 39.68 11.48 19.50
CA SER A 574 39.38 12.65 18.66
C SER A 574 40.70 13.35 18.33
N THR A 575 40.90 13.79 17.09
CA THR A 575 42.12 14.48 16.66
C THR A 575 41.81 15.63 15.72
N ALA A 576 42.71 16.62 15.62
CA ALA A 576 42.56 17.68 14.63
C ALA A 576 42.51 17.10 13.20
N ASN A 577 41.64 17.66 12.36
CA ASN A 577 41.46 17.24 10.98
C ASN A 577 42.67 17.67 10.12
N THR A 578 43.74 16.90 10.21
CA THR A 578 45.01 17.10 9.49
C THR A 578 45.21 16.07 8.38
N ASN A 579 44.12 15.39 7.98
CA ASN A 579 44.06 14.35 6.95
C ASN A 579 44.92 13.10 7.24
N SER A 580 45.54 12.99 8.41
CA SER A 580 46.32 11.81 8.80
C SER A 580 46.39 11.58 10.32
N PHE A 581 46.54 10.32 10.72
CA PHE A 581 46.71 9.91 12.11
C PHE A 581 47.44 8.56 12.18
N THR A 582 48.38 8.40 13.10
CA THR A 582 49.04 7.10 13.34
C THR A 582 48.57 6.50 14.65
N ASP A 583 47.91 5.34 14.59
CA ASP A 583 47.52 4.56 15.76
C ASP A 583 48.64 3.60 16.18
N ARG A 584 48.99 3.61 17.48
CA ARG A 584 50.01 2.74 18.06
C ARG A 584 49.35 1.62 18.87
N ILE A 585 49.55 0.38 18.45
CA ILE A 585 48.96 -0.80 19.11
C ILE A 585 50.03 -1.51 19.94
N SER A 586 49.84 -1.54 21.26
CA SER A 586 50.80 -2.10 22.23
C SER A 586 50.67 -3.60 22.47
N THR A 587 49.70 -4.28 21.86
CA THR A 587 49.46 -5.71 22.03
C THR A 587 50.42 -6.56 21.19
N LYS A 588 51.04 -7.58 21.80
CA LYS A 588 51.93 -8.54 21.12
C LYS A 588 51.11 -9.58 20.33
N GLY A 589 51.67 -10.09 19.23
CA GLY A 589 51.01 -11.08 18.36
C GLY A 589 50.44 -10.47 17.07
N GLY A 590 49.94 -11.34 16.19
CA GLY A 590 49.20 -10.94 14.98
C GLY A 590 47.80 -10.40 15.31
N GLY A 591 47.11 -9.87 14.31
CA GLY A 591 45.73 -9.40 14.47
C GLY A 591 45.26 -8.57 13.29
N THR A 592 43.93 -8.55 13.11
CA THR A 592 43.24 -7.75 12.10
C THR A 592 42.54 -6.59 12.80
N TYR A 593 42.73 -5.38 12.27
CA TYR A 593 42.17 -4.15 12.82
C TYR A 593 41.46 -3.39 11.71
N THR A 594 40.19 -3.07 11.93
CA THR A 594 39.36 -2.27 11.00
C THR A 594 39.22 -0.87 11.54
N TYR A 595 39.52 0.12 10.71
CA TYR A 595 39.48 1.54 11.06
C TYR A 595 38.41 2.29 10.29
N GLN A 596 37.89 3.33 10.93
CA GLN A 596 36.96 4.30 10.37
C GLN A 596 37.26 5.69 10.94
N VAL A 597 37.11 6.73 10.13
CA VAL A 597 37.24 8.13 10.57
C VAL A 597 35.92 8.84 10.35
N CYS A 598 35.39 9.49 11.38
CA CYS A 598 34.12 10.19 11.34
C CYS A 598 34.28 11.68 11.61
N GLU A 599 33.32 12.49 11.17
CA GLU A 599 33.20 13.86 11.65
C GLU A 599 33.11 13.88 13.18
N ALA A 600 33.67 14.91 13.82
CA ALA A 600 33.63 15.00 15.28
C ALA A 600 32.20 14.93 15.82
N GLN A 601 31.98 14.08 16.84
CA GLN A 601 30.68 13.86 17.47
C GLN A 601 29.59 13.24 16.57
N SER A 602 29.97 12.73 15.39
CA SER A 602 29.10 11.95 14.51
C SER A 602 29.50 10.48 14.50
N THR A 603 28.51 9.59 14.47
CA THR A 603 28.70 8.14 14.22
C THR A 603 28.12 7.71 12.88
N SER A 604 27.58 8.64 12.09
CA SER A 604 26.91 8.39 10.81
C SER A 604 27.63 9.05 9.63
N ALA A 605 28.36 10.14 9.84
CA ALA A 605 29.18 10.80 8.82
C ALA A 605 30.63 10.29 8.92
N CYS A 606 30.88 9.13 8.32
CA CYS A 606 32.10 8.37 8.51
C CYS A 606 32.69 7.88 7.20
N SER A 607 33.98 7.57 7.23
CA SER A 607 34.68 7.04 6.08
C SER A 607 34.30 5.59 5.76
N ASN A 608 34.76 5.10 4.61
CA ASN A 608 34.85 3.66 4.38
C ASN A 608 35.67 2.98 5.50
N ASN A 609 35.35 1.71 5.75
CA ASN A 609 36.16 0.86 6.62
C ASN A 609 37.49 0.52 5.91
N SER A 610 38.60 0.61 6.63
CA SER A 610 39.92 0.21 6.14
C SER A 610 40.58 -0.78 7.10
N THR A 611 40.91 -1.97 6.59
CA THR A 611 41.35 -3.10 7.41
C THR A 611 42.83 -3.40 7.20
N VAL A 612 43.57 -3.55 8.30
CA VAL A 612 45.00 -3.88 8.33
C VAL A 612 45.22 -5.16 9.14
N THR A 613 45.96 -6.11 8.56
CA THR A 613 46.33 -7.38 9.21
C THR A 613 47.85 -7.43 9.41
N PHE A 614 48.28 -7.81 10.62
CA PHE A 614 49.70 -7.79 11.06
C PHE A 614 50.33 -9.14 11.31
#